data_AF-A0A843VP56-F1
#
_entry.id   AF-A0A843VP56-F1
#
_cell.length_a   1.000
_cell.length_b   1.000
_cell.length_c   1.000
_cell.angle_alpha   90.00
_cell.angle_beta   90.00
_cell.angle_gamma   90.00
#
_symmetry.space_group_name_H-M   'P 1'
#
loop_
_entity.id
_entity.type
_entity.pdbx_description
1 polymer ?
#
loop_
_entity_poly.entity_id
_entity_poly.type
_entity_poly.pdbx_seq_one_letter_code
_entity_poly.pdbx_strand_id
1 'polypeptide(L)'
;MKVNRAANPEANMHTSGSVSFATHQSRLEKELKRPPTFQEVLDKTHKKKGTDQYISDKAREVAESYSQKMTEKYVGEEEQPQLDPEVWVAASDAPKKGHVYVLGTV
;
A
#
# COMPACT_ATOMS: atom_id res chain seq x y z
N MET A 1 11.39 24.82 -17.34
CA MET A 1 10.46 24.95 -16.19
C MET A 1 10.51 23.65 -15.39
N LYS A 2 10.75 23.72 -14.07
CA LYS A 2 10.79 22.53 -13.21
C LYS A 2 9.36 22.27 -12.75
N VAL A 3 8.71 21.27 -13.35
CA VAL A 3 7.36 20.86 -12.94
C VAL A 3 7.43 20.34 -11.50
N ASN A 4 6.56 20.83 -10.63
CA ASN A 4 6.44 20.33 -9.27
C ASN A 4 6.11 18.84 -9.34
N ARG A 5 6.90 17.98 -8.68
CA ARG A 5 6.66 16.53 -8.65
C ARG A 5 5.28 16.20 -8.09
N ALA A 6 4.77 17.04 -7.18
CA ALA A 6 3.41 16.96 -6.64
C ALA A 6 2.30 17.32 -7.65
N ALA A 7 2.63 17.83 -8.84
CA ALA A 7 1.66 18.07 -9.91
C ALA A 7 1.60 16.92 -10.92
N ASN A 8 2.48 15.91 -10.79
CA ASN A 8 2.45 14.73 -11.65
C ASN A 8 1.51 13.66 -11.03
N PRO A 9 0.41 13.27 -11.70
CA PRO A 9 -0.46 12.19 -11.24
C PRO A 9 0.23 10.82 -11.15
N GLU A 10 1.36 10.61 -11.85
CA GLU A 10 2.19 9.41 -11.71
C GLU A 10 3.16 9.46 -10.52
N ALA A 11 3.26 10.58 -9.80
CA ALA A 11 4.09 10.63 -8.61
C ALA A 11 3.51 9.72 -7.53
N ASN A 12 4.37 8.93 -6.88
CA ASN A 12 4.04 8.16 -5.69
C ASN A 12 3.67 9.13 -4.55
N MET A 13 2.44 9.65 -4.58
CA MET A 13 1.89 10.45 -3.51
C MET A 13 1.57 9.56 -2.33
N HIS A 14 1.93 10.05 -1.15
CA HIS A 14 1.68 9.39 0.12
C HIS A 14 1.05 10.45 1.03
N THR A 15 -0.12 10.19 1.61
CA THR A 15 -0.78 11.18 2.49
C THR A 15 -0.09 11.30 3.85
N SER A 16 0.77 10.34 4.20
CA SER A 16 1.41 10.30 5.52
C SER A 16 2.76 11.02 5.62
N GLY A 17 3.18 11.72 4.57
CA GLY A 17 4.46 12.44 4.55
C GLY A 17 5.67 11.49 4.54
N SER A 18 6.69 11.78 5.35
CA SER A 18 7.96 11.02 5.41
C SER A 18 7.92 9.82 6.37
N VAL A 19 6.75 9.41 6.85
CA VAL A 19 6.59 8.30 7.78
C VAL A 19 6.64 6.98 7.02
N SER A 20 7.48 6.03 7.47
CA SER A 20 7.61 4.73 6.82
C SER A 20 6.37 3.86 7.00
N PHE A 21 6.14 2.93 6.07
CA PHE A 21 5.08 1.94 6.15
C PHE A 21 5.13 1.12 7.45
N ALA A 22 6.32 0.68 7.86
CA ALA A 22 6.52 -0.02 9.13
C ALA A 22 6.08 0.82 10.35
N THR A 23 6.33 2.12 10.34
CA THR A 23 5.87 3.01 11.40
C THR A 23 4.34 3.11 11.43
N HIS A 24 3.69 3.13 10.25
CA HIS A 24 2.23 3.07 10.17
C HIS A 24 1.68 1.75 10.70
N GLN A 25 2.32 0.63 10.36
CA GLN A 25 1.96 -0.69 10.86
C GLN A 25 2.03 -0.74 12.40
N SER A 26 3.14 -0.31 13.02
CA SER A 26 3.27 -0.31 14.48
C SER A 26 2.27 0.61 15.19
N ARG A 27 1.89 1.73 14.56
CA ARG A 27 0.85 2.62 15.12
C ARG A 27 -0.53 1.98 15.03
N LEU A 28 -0.82 1.35 13.89
CA LEU A 28 -2.11 0.71 13.65
C LEU A 28 -2.29 -0.55 14.51
N GLU A 29 -1.21 -1.29 14.77
CA GLU A 29 -1.21 -2.42 15.70
C GLU A 29 -1.60 -1.99 17.12
N LYS A 30 -1.06 -0.86 17.60
CA LYS A 30 -1.43 -0.30 18.91
C LYS A 30 -2.88 0.18 18.95
N GLU A 31 -3.39 0.75 17.86
CA GLU A 31 -4.77 1.22 17.73
C GLU A 31 -5.76 0.05 17.72
N LEU A 32 -5.46 -1.01 16.95
CA LEU A 32 -6.33 -2.18 16.79
C LEU A 32 -6.15 -3.23 17.90
N LYS A 33 -5.08 -3.15 18.70
CA LYS A 33 -4.68 -4.18 19.68
C LYS A 33 -4.50 -5.58 19.07
N ARG A 34 -4.30 -5.62 17.76
CA ARG A 34 -4.00 -6.81 16.97
C ARG A 34 -3.06 -6.42 15.82
N PRO A 35 -2.32 -7.37 15.26
CA PRO A 35 -1.53 -7.11 14.07
C PRO A 35 -2.45 -6.65 12.92
N PRO A 36 -2.18 -5.48 12.30
CA PRO A 36 -2.98 -4.98 11.19
C PRO A 36 -2.64 -5.74 9.91
N THR A 37 -3.64 -5.95 9.06
CA THR A 37 -3.38 -6.45 7.71
C THR A 37 -2.68 -5.38 6.87
N PHE A 38 -1.93 -5.80 5.86
CA PHE A 38 -1.27 -4.87 4.95
C PHE A 38 -2.28 -3.94 4.25
N GLN A 39 -3.47 -4.45 3.93
CA GLN A 39 -4.58 -3.69 3.36
C GLN A 39 -4.99 -2.51 4.27
N GLU A 40 -5.12 -2.76 5.58
CA GLU A 40 -5.50 -1.72 6.55
C GLU A 40 -4.42 -0.62 6.65
N VAL A 41 -3.15 -1.01 6.57
CA VAL A 41 -2.04 -0.04 6.56
C VAL A 41 -2.03 0.76 5.25
N LEU A 42 -2.28 0.12 4.11
CA LEU A 42 -2.38 0.76 2.80
C LEU A 42 -3.53 1.79 2.79
N ASP A 43 -4.71 1.39 3.26
CA ASP A 43 -5.89 2.23 3.36
C ASP A 43 -5.62 3.46 4.23
N LYS A 44 -5.03 3.28 5.41
CA LYS A 44 -4.70 4.38 6.32
C LYS A 44 -3.72 5.39 5.69
N THR A 45 -2.88 4.93 4.76
CA THR A 45 -1.77 5.70 4.20
C THR A 45 -2.00 6.24 2.78
N HIS A 46 -3.02 5.74 2.08
CA HIS A 46 -3.32 6.11 0.70
C HIS A 46 -4.80 6.43 0.45
N LYS A 47 -5.67 6.38 1.46
CA LYS A 47 -7.00 7.01 1.39
C LYS A 47 -6.95 8.44 1.91
N LYS A 48 -7.83 9.29 1.39
CA LYS A 48 -8.03 10.64 1.91
C LYS A 48 -8.71 10.56 3.27
N LYS A 49 -8.27 11.37 4.24
CA LYS A 49 -8.91 11.39 5.57
C LYS A 49 -10.37 11.79 5.45
N GLY A 50 -11.25 11.02 6.10
CA GLY A 50 -12.69 11.27 6.10
C GLY A 50 -13.42 10.83 4.83
N THR A 51 -12.74 10.12 3.90
CA THR A 51 -13.39 9.48 2.76
C THR A 51 -12.81 8.08 2.52
N ASP A 52 -13.54 7.23 1.81
CA ASP A 52 -13.06 5.92 1.35
C ASP A 52 -12.33 5.99 0.00
N GLN A 53 -12.00 7.20 -0.48
CA GLN A 53 -11.37 7.39 -1.78
C GLN A 53 -9.85 7.38 -1.67
N TYR A 54 -9.21 6.64 -2.57
CA TYR A 54 -7.77 6.67 -2.73
C TYR A 54 -7.29 8.04 -3.23
N ILE A 55 -6.06 8.37 -2.84
CA ILE A 55 -5.42 9.65 -3.20
C ILE A 55 -4.96 9.67 -4.66
N SER A 56 -4.80 8.50 -5.26
CA SER A 56 -4.43 8.30 -6.67
C SER A 56 -5.06 7.03 -7.22
N ASP A 57 -5.32 7.01 -8.53
CA ASP A 57 -5.80 5.81 -9.22
C ASP A 57 -4.81 4.66 -9.11
N LYS A 58 -3.51 4.97 -9.16
CA LYS A 58 -2.45 3.97 -8.95
C LYS A 58 -2.52 3.30 -7.58
N ALA A 59 -2.79 4.05 -6.51
CA ALA A 59 -2.94 3.46 -5.19
C ALA A 59 -4.16 2.53 -5.13
N ARG A 60 -5.25 2.92 -5.78
CA ARG A 60 -6.45 2.08 -5.91
C ARG A 60 -6.16 0.79 -6.69
N GLU A 61 -5.54 0.90 -7.86
CA GLU A 61 -5.22 -0.25 -8.72
C GLU A 61 -4.30 -1.26 -8.03
N VAL A 62 -3.25 -0.78 -7.34
CA VAL A 62 -2.35 -1.66 -6.61
C VAL A 62 -3.06 -2.30 -5.41
N ALA A 63 -3.92 -1.57 -4.71
CA ALA A 63 -4.73 -2.11 -3.61
C ALA A 63 -5.66 -3.23 -4.10
N GLU A 64 -6.41 -2.99 -5.17
CA GLU A 64 -7.36 -3.93 -5.77
C GLU A 64 -6.62 -5.18 -6.30
N SER A 65 -5.52 -4.98 -7.03
CA SER A 65 -4.68 -6.06 -7.55
C SER A 65 -4.08 -6.94 -6.44
N TYR A 66 -3.63 -6.32 -5.33
CA TYR A 66 -3.12 -7.05 -4.18
C TYR A 66 -4.21 -7.87 -3.50
N SER A 67 -5.39 -7.28 -3.23
CA SER A 67 -6.52 -8.00 -2.63
C SER A 67 -6.94 -9.19 -3.48
N GLN A 68 -7.02 -9.00 -4.80
CA GLN A 68 -7.41 -10.06 -5.73
C GLN A 68 -6.40 -11.19 -5.70
N LYS A 69 -5.10 -10.89 -5.85
CA LYS A 69 -4.04 -11.90 -5.83
C LYS A 69 -3.88 -12.60 -4.48
N MET A 70 -4.09 -11.91 -3.37
CA MET A 70 -4.14 -12.52 -2.03
C MET A 70 -5.30 -13.50 -1.93
N THR A 71 -6.49 -13.10 -2.42
CA THR A 71 -7.68 -13.97 -2.42
C THR A 71 -7.47 -15.19 -3.31
N GLU A 72 -6.82 -15.03 -4.47
CA GLU A 72 -6.51 -16.12 -5.39
C GLU A 72 -5.44 -17.08 -4.84
N LYS A 73 -4.36 -16.55 -4.25
CA LYS A 73 -3.25 -17.37 -3.72
C LYS A 73 -3.64 -18.15 -2.47
N TYR A 74 -4.42 -17.53 -1.60
CA TYR A 74 -4.82 -18.09 -0.30
C TYR A 74 -6.28 -18.53 -0.28
N VAL A 75 -6.83 -18.93 -1.43
CA VAL A 75 -8.25 -19.34 -1.53
C VAL A 75 -8.46 -20.61 -0.70
N GLY A 76 -9.36 -20.55 0.29
CA GLY A 76 -9.65 -21.69 1.16
C GLY A 76 -8.65 -21.95 2.29
N GLU A 77 -7.67 -21.05 2.53
CA GLU A 77 -6.85 -21.08 3.74
C GLU A 77 -7.55 -20.32 4.88
N GLU A 78 -7.59 -20.92 6.08
CA GLU A 78 -8.14 -20.27 7.28
C GLU A 78 -7.21 -19.17 7.83
N GLU A 79 -5.89 -19.28 7.60
CA GLU A 79 -4.89 -18.31 8.04
C GLU A 79 -4.13 -17.72 6.85
N GLN A 80 -4.51 -16.51 6.45
CA GLN A 80 -3.78 -15.74 5.43
C GLN A 80 -2.68 -14.90 6.09
N PRO A 81 -1.49 -14.77 5.48
CA PRO A 81 -0.45 -13.91 6.00
C PRO A 81 -0.88 -12.45 5.94
N GLN A 82 -0.43 -11.66 6.91
CA GLN A 82 -0.75 -10.23 6.98
C GLN A 82 -0.19 -9.44 5.79
N LEU A 83 0.96 -9.87 5.27
CA LEU A 83 1.61 -9.37 4.07
C LEU A 83 2.25 -10.56 3.35
N ASP A 84 1.95 -10.71 2.07
CA ASP A 84 2.73 -11.53 1.16
C ASP A 84 3.58 -10.61 0.26
N PRO A 85 4.91 -10.52 0.50
CA PRO A 85 5.80 -9.66 -0.27
C PRO A 85 5.84 -10.02 -1.77
N GLU A 86 5.69 -11.29 -2.14
CA GLU A 86 5.70 -11.72 -3.54
C GLU A 86 4.44 -11.25 -4.26
N VAL A 87 3.28 -11.45 -3.61
CA VAL A 87 2.00 -10.96 -4.12
C VAL A 87 1.99 -9.44 -4.20
N TRP A 88 2.61 -8.76 -3.24
CA TRP A 88 2.75 -7.31 -3.24
C TRP A 88 3.62 -6.80 -4.40
N VAL A 89 4.77 -7.42 -4.64
CA VAL A 89 5.65 -7.08 -5.77
C VAL A 89 4.96 -7.40 -7.10
N ALA A 90 4.12 -8.43 -7.16
CA ALA A 90 3.35 -8.77 -8.36
C ALA A 90 2.13 -7.85 -8.59
N ALA A 91 1.57 -7.28 -7.51
CA ALA A 91 0.45 -6.34 -7.56
C ALA A 91 0.93 -4.91 -7.86
N SER A 92 2.11 -4.57 -7.34
CA SER A 92 2.84 -3.36 -7.71
C SER A 92 3.43 -3.54 -9.11
N ASP A 93 3.49 -2.47 -9.90
CA ASP A 93 4.33 -2.50 -11.11
C ASP A 93 5.72 -3.05 -10.77
N ALA A 94 6.30 -3.83 -11.69
CA ALA A 94 7.67 -4.33 -11.56
C ALA A 94 8.62 -3.20 -11.12
N PRO A 95 9.57 -3.47 -10.21
CA PRO A 95 10.36 -2.42 -9.57
C PRO A 95 11.04 -1.53 -10.61
N LYS A 96 10.56 -0.30 -10.76
CA LYS A 96 11.19 0.69 -11.64
C LYS A 96 12.39 1.25 -10.89
N LYS A 97 13.61 0.91 -11.35
CA LYS A 97 14.89 1.30 -10.72
C LYS A 97 15.06 0.79 -9.28
N GLY A 98 14.63 -0.44 -8.98
CA GLY A 98 14.78 -1.03 -7.63
C GLY A 98 13.80 -0.46 -6.58
N HIS A 99 12.82 0.33 -7.00
CA HIS A 99 11.77 0.83 -6.11
C HIS A 99 10.47 0.05 -6.34
N VAL A 100 9.97 -0.56 -5.27
CA VAL A 100 8.62 -1.13 -5.23
C VAL A 100 7.68 -0.04 -4.72
N TYR A 101 6.52 0.09 -5.37
CA TYR A 101 5.48 1.02 -4.95
C TYR A 101 5.12 0.75 -3.47
N VAL A 102 4.89 1.82 -2.69
CA VAL A 102 4.61 1.82 -1.22
C VAL A 102 5.75 1.38 -0.29
N LEU A 103 6.54 0.35 -0.63
CA LEU A 103 7.60 -0.17 0.27
C LEU A 103 8.92 0.62 0.19
N GLY A 104 9.15 1.34 -0.90
CA GLY A 104 10.42 2.06 -1.10
C GLY A 104 11.46 1.21 -1.83
N THR A 105 12.74 1.42 -1.54
CA THR A 105 13.83 0.62 -2.12
C THR A 105 13.81 -0.79 -1.53
N VAL A 106 13.83 -1.82 -2.39
CA VAL A 106 13.99 -3.23 -2.00
C VAL A 106 15.44 -3.67 -2.05
#